data_AF-A0A9J6N1E0-F1
#
_entry.id   AF-A0A9J6N1E0-F1
#
_cell.length_a   1.000
_cell.length_b   1.000
_cell.length_c   1.000
_cell.angle_alpha   90.00
_cell.angle_beta   90.00
_cell.angle_gamma   90.00
#
_symmetry.space_group_name_H-M   'P 1'
#
loop_
_entity.id
_entity.type
_entity.pdbx_description
1 polymer ?
#
loop_
_entity_poly.entity_id
_entity_poly.type
_entity_poly.pdbx_seq_one_letter_code
_entity_poly.pdbx_strand_id
1 'polypeptide(L)'
;MLLLKVLSKTGLTLALAGSIALAGFQPGGEAKQASSTYGLSLAHYVGAAPELAEKAKKLGKDLSKVDPAEKLANQGAKFQQAGDNHVAYRDAKGDVPVLVILAKYKDGDEPIGDLKGQVPAHYYEDLIFGTEYNPYELPYFSQYAEYKGVPAPTDRTMQNAYTESSNGVINLVHDGKQLVWVELPHGASYYLDQEGKFAENGKYVLGNVNGDAHTGEFIRDLLKAADDQIDFSKYAVKGEVPNVFVIHEGTGAEWSADPAQFWSHKWNLLSALYYGKYYETGKPADVYAGMSQGAWINKTIAEDMTYDGVIVNNYNIQPAIGGNVAGFNEATGGYDEASKTGPYPATAGVYAHEFGHALGLPDFYDTAYSSEGVGNYSMMAGGSWMRYPDSGAYSGNSPTHFDPFSKIFLGWAEPIEVKPGDGVQTITLPAISRSAANNGIVKMEVPGSNGTEYFLFENVQQDGFNKGLIRQGADSHGLVAWHVDENIISLYQTAGFRPNNVENWMNKRFQYNQSAKAGDGTVVTHYGLSVVQADGKYDLEKNKNRGDAGDFFKTGSKITPTTSNVHTGSYYFWKGNSATPADSGIHVTDIKENGDGSITAKFFYSTNEGTK
;
A
#
# COMPACT_ATOMS: atom_id res chain seq x y z
N MET A 1 25.52 -37.36 17.44
CA MET A 1 24.51 -37.92 18.37
C MET A 1 24.84 -37.44 19.78
N LEU A 2 24.33 -36.27 20.16
CA LEU A 2 24.18 -35.89 21.56
C LEU A 2 23.03 -34.87 21.62
N LEU A 3 22.00 -35.24 22.38
CA LEU A 3 20.81 -34.47 22.71
C LEU A 3 21.20 -33.17 23.44
N LEU A 4 20.63 -32.03 23.05
CA LEU A 4 20.35 -30.96 24.01
C LEU A 4 18.90 -30.50 23.86
N LYS A 5 18.10 -30.83 24.87
CA LYS A 5 16.81 -30.21 25.18
C LYS A 5 17.03 -28.72 25.42
N VAL A 6 16.29 -27.85 24.72
CA VAL A 6 15.94 -26.53 25.25
C VAL A 6 14.44 -26.31 25.05
N LEU A 7 13.70 -26.75 26.05
CA LEU A 7 12.48 -26.07 26.46
C LEU A 7 12.91 -24.97 27.42
N SER A 8 12.79 -23.70 27.02
CA SER A 8 12.45 -22.64 27.95
C SER A 8 11.54 -21.63 27.24
N LYS A 9 10.24 -21.76 27.54
CA LYS A 9 9.27 -20.69 27.37
C LYS A 9 9.62 -19.58 28.36
N THR A 10 10.45 -18.63 27.96
CA THR A 10 10.43 -17.29 28.58
C THR A 10 9.56 -16.43 27.69
N GLY A 11 8.26 -16.42 28.01
CA GLY A 11 7.33 -15.49 27.42
C GLY A 11 7.68 -14.09 27.89
N LEU A 12 8.19 -13.26 26.99
CA LEU A 12 8.10 -11.81 27.14
C LEU A 12 6.62 -11.45 26.95
N THR A 13 5.92 -11.15 28.05
CA THR A 13 4.59 -10.56 27.98
C THR A 13 4.80 -9.05 27.97
N LEU A 14 4.69 -8.41 26.80
CA LEU A 14 4.57 -6.96 26.71
C LEU A 14 3.12 -6.59 27.04
N ALA A 15 2.90 -5.95 28.18
CA ALA A 15 1.66 -5.25 28.46
C ALA A 15 1.91 -3.76 28.18
N LEU A 16 1.39 -3.24 27.07
CA LEU A 16 1.22 -1.80 26.88
C LEU A 16 -0.24 -1.44 27.17
N ALA A 17 -0.44 -0.71 28.25
CA ALA A 17 -1.71 -0.07 28.58
C ALA A 17 -1.42 1.38 28.96
N GLY A 18 -2.28 2.31 28.50
CA GLY A 18 -2.47 3.60 29.15
C GLY A 18 -2.63 4.79 28.20
N SER A 19 -3.86 5.01 27.72
CA SER A 19 -4.36 6.34 27.37
C SER A 19 -4.88 7.01 28.65
N ILE A 20 -4.32 8.17 29.02
CA ILE A 20 -4.93 9.08 29.99
C ILE A 20 -4.86 10.50 29.42
N ALA A 21 -6.02 11.08 29.15
CA ALA A 21 -6.19 12.51 29.00
C ALA A 21 -6.30 13.17 30.39
N LEU A 22 -5.75 14.37 30.58
CA LEU A 22 -6.32 15.45 31.43
C LEU A 22 -5.49 16.75 31.37
N ALA A 23 -6.19 17.85 31.65
CA ALA A 23 -5.93 19.24 31.30
C ALA A 23 -5.06 20.07 32.27
N GLY A 24 -4.50 21.18 31.76
CA GLY A 24 -4.46 22.49 32.44
C GLY A 24 -3.19 22.93 33.20
N PHE A 25 -2.72 24.13 32.81
CA PHE A 25 -1.83 25.12 33.48
C PHE A 25 -0.28 25.05 33.32
N GLN A 26 0.25 26.17 32.81
CA GLN A 26 1.65 26.65 32.80
C GLN A 26 1.83 27.72 33.92
N PRO A 27 3.04 27.99 34.49
CA PRO A 27 4.22 28.43 33.72
C PRO A 27 5.64 28.09 34.26
N GLY A 28 6.63 28.16 33.36
CA GLY A 28 8.03 28.46 33.69
C GLY A 28 9.10 27.50 33.14
N GLY A 29 9.87 27.95 32.15
CA GLY A 29 11.18 27.38 31.76
C GLY A 29 11.18 26.62 30.43
N GLU A 30 11.72 27.25 29.37
CA GLU A 30 11.93 26.63 28.06
C GLU A 30 13.03 25.57 28.09
N ALA A 31 12.61 24.32 27.87
CA ALA A 31 13.28 23.34 27.02
C ALA A 31 12.17 22.43 26.47
N LYS A 32 11.81 22.56 25.19
CA LYS A 32 10.73 21.79 24.56
C LYS A 32 11.18 21.13 23.27
N GLN A 33 11.73 19.92 23.37
CA GLN A 33 11.60 18.74 22.48
C GLN A 33 12.54 17.67 23.07
N ALA A 34 12.23 16.37 23.11
CA ALA A 34 11.35 15.58 22.27
C ALA A 34 10.59 14.53 23.10
N SER A 35 9.34 14.24 22.73
CA SER A 35 8.74 12.96 23.09
C SER A 35 9.03 11.97 21.97
N SER A 36 9.84 10.96 22.26
CA SER A 36 9.81 9.70 21.53
C SER A 36 9.62 8.58 22.56
N THR A 37 8.46 7.93 22.51
CA THR A 37 8.13 6.73 23.28
C THR A 37 7.73 5.68 22.25
N TYR A 38 8.75 4.93 21.82
CA TYR A 38 8.89 4.26 20.52
C TYR A 38 7.73 3.32 20.14
N GLY A 39 6.94 3.74 19.16
CA GLY A 39 6.09 2.87 18.34
C GLY A 39 6.85 2.49 17.06
N LEU A 40 7.53 1.35 17.07
CA LEU A 40 8.20 0.80 15.89
C LEU A 40 7.12 0.46 14.85
N SER A 41 7.15 1.07 13.65
CA SER A 41 6.31 0.59 12.56
C SER A 41 6.90 -0.70 12.00
N LEU A 42 6.03 -1.62 11.59
CA LEU A 42 6.41 -2.74 10.74
C LEU A 42 6.68 -2.26 9.31
N ALA A 43 7.31 -3.10 8.50
CA ALA A 43 7.46 -2.85 7.07
C ALA A 43 6.10 -3.05 6.36
N HIS A 44 5.81 -2.18 5.41
CA HIS A 44 4.59 -2.19 4.58
C HIS A 44 5.09 -2.48 3.18
N TYR A 45 4.63 -3.56 2.55
CA TYR A 45 5.20 -4.02 1.30
C TYR A 45 4.32 -3.58 0.13
N VAL A 46 4.87 -3.60 -1.07
CA VAL A 46 4.03 -3.64 -2.27
C VAL A 46 3.53 -5.06 -2.47
N GLY A 47 2.26 -5.26 -2.81
CA GLY A 47 1.77 -6.58 -3.20
C GLY A 47 2.58 -7.18 -4.36
N ALA A 48 2.74 -8.52 -4.41
CA ALA A 48 3.39 -9.17 -5.55
C ALA A 48 2.69 -8.82 -6.89
N ALA A 49 3.48 -8.69 -7.96
CA ALA A 49 2.94 -8.51 -9.31
C ALA A 49 1.90 -9.60 -9.61
N PRO A 50 0.75 -9.31 -10.23
CA PRO A 50 -0.31 -10.32 -10.28
C PRO A 50 0.03 -11.59 -11.07
N GLU A 51 0.93 -11.54 -12.06
CA GLU A 51 1.46 -12.77 -12.70
C GLU A 51 2.22 -13.65 -11.70
N LEU A 52 3.01 -13.02 -10.84
CA LEU A 52 3.77 -13.70 -9.80
C LEU A 52 2.81 -14.28 -8.75
N ALA A 53 1.81 -13.50 -8.34
CA ALA A 53 0.78 -13.95 -7.41
C ALA A 53 -0.01 -15.16 -7.95
N GLU A 54 -0.45 -15.09 -9.20
CA GLU A 54 -1.16 -16.19 -9.87
C GLU A 54 -0.26 -17.43 -10.07
N LYS A 55 1.02 -17.24 -10.36
CA LYS A 55 1.99 -18.34 -10.45
C LYS A 55 2.16 -19.02 -9.09
N ALA A 56 2.37 -18.26 -8.01
CA ALA A 56 2.48 -18.78 -6.65
C ALA A 56 1.23 -19.57 -6.25
N LYS A 57 0.03 -19.02 -6.53
CA LYS A 57 -1.26 -19.66 -6.27
C LYS A 57 -1.41 -21.00 -7.00
N LYS A 58 -1.04 -21.07 -8.28
CA LYS A 58 -1.04 -22.32 -9.07
C LYS A 58 -0.07 -23.37 -8.52
N LEU A 59 1.02 -22.92 -7.92
CA LEU A 59 2.01 -23.77 -7.25
C LEU A 59 1.63 -24.13 -5.81
N GLY A 60 0.50 -23.61 -5.28
CA GLY A 60 0.10 -23.79 -3.90
C GLY A 60 1.07 -23.15 -2.90
N LYS A 61 1.75 -22.09 -3.32
CA LYS A 61 2.72 -21.33 -2.52
C LYS A 61 2.03 -20.21 -1.79
N ASP A 62 2.40 -20.05 -0.53
CA ASP A 62 1.93 -18.98 0.34
C ASP A 62 2.86 -17.78 0.21
N LEU A 63 2.31 -16.63 -0.18
CA LEU A 63 3.02 -15.35 -0.27
C LEU A 63 2.92 -14.55 1.03
N SER A 64 2.17 -15.03 2.01
CA SER A 64 2.06 -14.39 3.32
C SER A 64 3.42 -14.31 3.99
N LYS A 65 3.77 -13.11 4.45
CA LYS A 65 4.93 -12.90 5.31
C LYS A 65 4.47 -13.15 6.73
N VAL A 66 5.09 -14.11 7.41
CA VAL A 66 4.93 -14.26 8.86
C VAL A 66 6.11 -13.56 9.53
N ASP A 67 5.93 -12.28 9.86
CA ASP A 67 6.95 -11.54 10.61
C ASP A 67 7.20 -12.27 11.95
N PRO A 68 8.45 -12.61 12.30
CA PRO A 68 8.76 -13.19 13.61
C PRO A 68 8.24 -12.38 14.80
N ALA A 69 8.10 -11.06 14.67
CA ALA A 69 7.48 -10.19 15.67
C ALA A 69 5.96 -10.40 15.79
N GLU A 70 5.27 -10.75 14.70
CA GLU A 70 3.83 -11.06 14.70
C GLU A 70 3.50 -12.43 15.31
N LYS A 71 4.45 -13.38 15.32
CA LYS A 71 4.26 -14.74 15.90
C LYS A 71 3.91 -14.77 17.39
N LEU A 72 4.02 -13.64 18.11
CA LEU A 72 3.90 -13.57 19.57
C LEU A 72 2.51 -13.19 20.10
N ALA A 73 1.56 -12.77 19.26
CA ALA A 73 0.30 -12.17 19.72
C ALA A 73 -0.94 -12.97 19.28
N ASN A 74 -1.49 -13.85 20.12
CA ASN A 74 -2.64 -14.68 19.70
C ASN A 74 -3.57 -15.13 20.85
N GLN A 75 -4.66 -14.39 21.19
CA GLN A 75 -5.87 -14.89 21.93
C GLN A 75 -7.11 -13.94 21.92
N GLY A 76 -8.34 -14.46 21.68
CA GLY A 76 -9.63 -14.07 22.36
C GLY A 76 -10.65 -13.11 21.68
N ALA A 77 -11.96 -13.22 21.99
CA ALA A 77 -13.14 -12.99 21.09
C ALA A 77 -14.18 -11.84 21.36
N LYS A 78 -14.86 -11.44 20.26
CA LYS A 78 -16.23 -10.87 19.93
C LYS A 78 -16.74 -9.44 20.32
N PHE A 79 -16.90 -8.63 19.25
CA PHE A 79 -17.80 -7.51 18.87
C PHE A 79 -18.09 -6.31 19.82
N GLN A 80 -17.73 -5.12 19.33
CA GLN A 80 -18.01 -3.81 19.92
C GLN A 80 -19.02 -3.01 19.07
N GLN A 81 -19.66 -2.04 19.71
CA GLN A 81 -20.46 -0.99 19.06
C GLN A 81 -19.53 -0.07 18.25
N ALA A 82 -20.04 0.61 17.20
CA ALA A 82 -19.26 1.63 16.49
C ALA A 82 -18.69 2.65 17.49
N GLY A 83 -17.38 2.89 17.41
CA GLY A 83 -16.70 3.91 18.19
C GLY A 83 -16.92 5.29 17.58
N ASP A 84 -16.58 6.34 18.33
CA ASP A 84 -16.47 7.71 17.82
C ASP A 84 -15.04 7.96 17.30
N ASN A 85 -14.48 6.97 16.59
CA ASN A 85 -13.09 6.95 16.15
C ASN A 85 -13.02 7.33 14.67
N HIS A 86 -13.17 8.62 14.39
CA HIS A 86 -12.99 9.14 13.05
C HIS A 86 -11.53 9.12 12.62
N VAL A 87 -11.30 8.76 11.36
CA VAL A 87 -9.96 8.89 10.77
C VAL A 87 -9.70 10.38 10.55
N ALA A 88 -8.63 10.90 11.16
CA ALA A 88 -8.23 12.29 10.93
C ALA A 88 -7.67 12.44 9.51
N TYR A 89 -8.31 13.29 8.70
CA TYR A 89 -7.83 13.59 7.35
C TYR A 89 -6.43 14.21 7.36
N ARG A 90 -5.62 13.79 6.38
CA ARG A 90 -4.26 14.30 6.18
C ARG A 90 -4.20 14.98 4.82
N ASP A 91 -4.48 16.28 4.80
CA ASP A 91 -4.40 17.05 3.57
C ASP A 91 -3.00 17.00 2.95
N ALA A 92 -2.94 16.65 1.66
CA ALA A 92 -1.73 16.69 0.84
C ALA A 92 -2.02 17.49 -0.44
N LYS A 93 -1.78 18.81 -0.39
CA LYS A 93 -2.09 19.76 -1.47
C LYS A 93 -0.91 20.68 -1.76
N GLY A 94 -0.86 21.19 -2.98
CA GLY A 94 0.21 22.07 -3.46
C GLY A 94 1.50 21.30 -3.73
N ASP A 95 2.62 21.99 -3.57
CA ASP A 95 3.95 21.40 -3.74
C ASP A 95 4.27 20.46 -2.58
N VAL A 96 4.50 19.19 -2.91
CA VAL A 96 4.88 18.14 -1.96
C VAL A 96 6.31 17.71 -2.27
N PRO A 97 7.28 18.03 -1.39
CA PRO A 97 8.66 17.68 -1.62
C PRO A 97 8.87 16.17 -1.49
N VAL A 98 9.63 15.60 -2.43
CA VAL A 98 10.06 14.20 -2.43
C VAL A 98 11.58 14.17 -2.40
N LEU A 99 12.15 13.66 -1.30
CA LEU A 99 13.58 13.42 -1.20
C LEU A 99 13.92 12.07 -1.83
N VAL A 100 14.63 12.06 -2.96
CA VAL A 100 15.01 10.84 -3.70
C VAL A 100 16.50 10.58 -3.56
N ILE A 101 16.89 9.34 -3.27
CA ILE A 101 18.29 8.89 -3.26
C ILE A 101 18.43 7.63 -4.13
N LEU A 102 19.29 7.69 -5.15
CA LEU A 102 19.63 6.54 -5.98
C LEU A 102 20.83 5.82 -5.35
N ALA A 103 20.71 4.53 -5.07
CA ALA A 103 21.71 3.74 -4.36
C ALA A 103 22.34 2.69 -5.28
N LYS A 104 23.65 2.81 -5.55
CA LYS A 104 24.43 1.82 -6.30
C LYS A 104 25.37 1.03 -5.39
N TYR A 105 25.63 -0.21 -5.75
CA TYR A 105 26.60 -1.08 -5.07
C TYR A 105 28.03 -0.77 -5.55
N LYS A 106 29.01 -1.41 -4.90
CA LYS A 106 30.42 -1.34 -5.34
C LYS A 106 30.61 -2.00 -6.70
N ASP A 107 31.34 -1.32 -7.58
CA ASP A 107 31.71 -1.86 -8.90
C ASP A 107 32.37 -3.25 -8.75
N GLY A 108 31.87 -4.22 -9.51
CA GLY A 108 32.32 -5.62 -9.48
C GLY A 108 31.65 -6.51 -8.42
N ASP A 109 30.72 -5.97 -7.63
CA ASP A 109 29.85 -6.69 -6.69
C ASP A 109 28.41 -6.16 -6.79
N GLU A 110 27.87 -6.15 -8.02
CA GLU A 110 26.50 -5.78 -8.34
C GLU A 110 25.50 -6.95 -8.11
N PRO A 111 24.17 -6.69 -8.06
CA PRO A 111 23.17 -7.75 -7.99
C PRO A 111 23.23 -8.70 -9.19
N ILE A 112 22.99 -9.99 -8.95
CA ILE A 112 23.00 -11.01 -10.00
C ILE A 112 21.93 -10.69 -11.04
N GLY A 113 22.35 -10.64 -12.30
CA GLY A 113 21.46 -10.38 -13.44
C GLY A 113 21.20 -8.91 -13.73
N ASP A 114 21.81 -8.00 -12.97
CA ASP A 114 21.64 -6.56 -13.19
C ASP A 114 22.17 -6.08 -14.56
N LEU A 115 21.75 -4.88 -14.94
CA LEU A 115 22.24 -4.19 -16.13
C LEU A 115 23.75 -3.93 -16.03
N LYS A 116 24.41 -3.87 -17.20
CA LYS A 116 25.78 -3.38 -17.26
C LYS A 116 25.78 -1.87 -17.01
N GLY A 117 26.17 -1.46 -15.80
CA GLY A 117 26.07 -0.09 -15.33
C GLY A 117 24.62 0.30 -15.06
N GLN A 118 24.41 1.52 -14.57
CA GLN A 118 23.10 1.95 -14.11
C GLN A 118 22.28 2.64 -15.22
N VAL A 119 20.95 2.62 -15.06
CA VAL A 119 20.07 3.52 -15.81
C VAL A 119 20.48 4.97 -15.48
N PRO A 120 20.65 5.85 -16.47
CA PRO A 120 21.02 7.24 -16.20
C PRO A 120 20.02 7.92 -15.26
N ALA A 121 20.53 8.64 -14.26
CA ALA A 121 19.72 9.16 -13.16
C ALA A 121 18.55 10.07 -13.59
N HIS A 122 18.70 10.81 -14.69
CA HIS A 122 17.63 11.67 -15.21
C HIS A 122 16.36 10.91 -15.60
N TYR A 123 16.44 9.62 -15.95
CA TYR A 123 15.25 8.82 -16.22
C TYR A 123 14.37 8.61 -14.98
N TYR A 124 14.96 8.60 -13.78
CA TYR A 124 14.19 8.56 -12.53
C TYR A 124 13.62 9.93 -12.17
N GLU A 125 14.32 11.00 -12.52
CA GLU A 125 13.82 12.37 -12.40
C GLU A 125 12.59 12.57 -13.31
N ASP A 126 12.69 12.14 -14.56
CA ASP A 126 11.59 12.13 -15.55
C ASP A 126 10.41 11.26 -15.08
N LEU A 127 10.69 10.05 -14.59
CA LEU A 127 9.66 9.14 -14.09
C LEU A 127 8.91 9.71 -12.88
N ILE A 128 9.61 10.37 -11.94
CA ILE A 128 9.02 10.82 -10.68
C ILE A 128 8.36 12.19 -10.83
N PHE A 129 9.08 13.15 -11.40
CA PHE A 129 8.70 14.57 -11.43
C PHE A 129 8.29 15.07 -12.82
N GLY A 130 8.70 14.37 -13.89
CA GLY A 130 8.42 14.76 -15.26
C GLY A 130 6.97 14.56 -15.68
N THR A 131 6.57 15.21 -16.77
CA THR A 131 5.31 14.91 -17.48
C THR A 131 5.48 13.84 -18.56
N GLU A 132 6.73 13.50 -18.88
CA GLU A 132 7.10 12.49 -19.86
C GLU A 132 8.31 11.70 -19.34
N TYR A 133 8.31 10.40 -19.62
CA TYR A 133 9.37 9.44 -19.31
C TYR A 133 9.45 8.45 -20.47
N ASN A 134 10.54 8.52 -21.24
CA ASN A 134 10.75 7.68 -22.42
C ASN A 134 11.95 6.72 -22.26
N PRO A 135 11.83 5.65 -21.45
CA PRO A 135 12.94 4.73 -21.22
C PRO A 135 13.35 3.95 -22.47
N TYR A 136 12.51 3.94 -23.50
CA TYR A 136 12.69 3.11 -24.70
C TYR A 136 13.80 3.61 -25.63
N GLU A 137 14.36 4.80 -25.38
CA GLU A 137 15.56 5.29 -26.04
C GLU A 137 16.82 4.50 -25.63
N LEU A 138 16.76 3.84 -24.48
CA LEU A 138 17.85 3.01 -23.98
C LEU A 138 17.86 1.64 -24.71
N PRO A 139 19.03 1.15 -25.18
CA PRO A 139 19.11 -0.09 -25.96
C PRO A 139 18.44 -1.30 -25.29
N TYR A 140 18.56 -1.43 -23.97
CA TYR A 140 18.00 -2.54 -23.18
C TYR A 140 16.47 -2.49 -23.06
N PHE A 141 15.85 -1.33 -23.23
CA PHE A 141 14.39 -1.16 -23.19
C PHE A 141 13.75 -0.92 -24.55
N SER A 142 14.52 -0.65 -25.61
CA SER A 142 14.01 -0.37 -26.96
C SER A 142 13.00 -1.39 -27.51
N GLN A 143 13.13 -2.66 -27.11
CA GLN A 143 12.20 -3.74 -27.47
C GLN A 143 10.78 -3.58 -26.87
N TYR A 144 10.61 -2.73 -25.87
CA TYR A 144 9.34 -2.43 -25.21
C TYR A 144 8.74 -1.10 -25.68
N ALA A 145 9.28 -0.47 -26.73
CA ALA A 145 8.70 0.76 -27.29
C ALA A 145 7.30 0.54 -27.89
N GLU A 146 7.00 -0.70 -28.30
CA GLU A 146 5.73 -1.08 -28.90
C GLU A 146 5.36 -2.52 -28.53
N TYR A 147 4.07 -2.77 -28.35
CA TYR A 147 3.52 -4.12 -28.23
C TYR A 147 2.35 -4.32 -29.19
N LYS A 148 2.53 -5.24 -30.15
CA LYS A 148 1.50 -5.61 -31.14
C LYS A 148 0.92 -4.40 -31.89
N GLY A 149 1.76 -3.44 -32.31
CA GLY A 149 1.30 -2.23 -33.01
C GLY A 149 0.77 -1.13 -32.10
N VAL A 150 0.80 -1.31 -30.77
CA VAL A 150 0.41 -0.29 -29.79
C VAL A 150 1.69 0.31 -29.18
N PRO A 151 2.00 1.59 -29.44
CA PRO A 151 3.12 2.26 -28.79
C PRO A 151 2.95 2.27 -27.28
N ALA A 152 4.05 2.05 -26.57
CA ALA A 152 4.06 2.18 -25.13
C ALA A 152 3.98 3.67 -24.74
N PRO A 153 3.10 4.04 -23.78
CA PRO A 153 2.90 5.42 -23.42
C PRO A 153 4.09 5.99 -22.64
N THR A 154 4.51 7.21 -22.97
CA THR A 154 5.61 7.94 -22.29
C THR A 154 5.10 8.97 -21.27
N ASP A 155 3.80 9.26 -21.26
CA ASP A 155 3.14 10.17 -20.30
C ASP A 155 2.79 9.49 -18.95
N ARG A 156 3.39 8.33 -18.68
CA ARG A 156 3.10 7.50 -17.51
C ARG A 156 4.09 7.70 -16.38
N THR A 157 4.15 8.94 -15.91
CA THR A 157 4.99 9.36 -14.79
C THR A 157 4.22 9.29 -13.47
N MET A 158 4.95 9.24 -12.36
CA MET A 158 4.39 9.34 -11.01
C MET A 158 3.70 10.70 -10.81
N GLN A 159 4.33 11.80 -11.24
CA GLN A 159 3.73 13.13 -11.27
C GLN A 159 2.35 13.12 -11.94
N ASN A 160 2.23 12.51 -13.12
CA ASN A 160 0.96 12.45 -13.85
C ASN A 160 -0.06 11.55 -13.15
N ALA A 161 0.34 10.42 -12.56
CA ALA A 161 -0.55 9.54 -11.79
C ALA A 161 -1.16 10.25 -10.57
N TYR A 162 -0.35 11.04 -9.85
CA TYR A 162 -0.80 11.88 -8.73
C TYR A 162 -1.64 13.06 -9.22
N THR A 163 -1.26 13.71 -10.32
CA THR A 163 -2.03 14.82 -10.91
C THR A 163 -3.43 14.36 -11.32
N GLU A 164 -3.55 13.24 -12.05
CA GLU A 164 -4.85 12.71 -12.50
C GLU A 164 -5.72 12.24 -11.32
N SER A 165 -5.13 11.55 -10.33
CA SER A 165 -5.87 11.11 -9.15
C SER A 165 -6.28 12.24 -8.21
N SER A 166 -5.51 13.32 -8.16
CA SER A 166 -5.74 14.43 -7.24
C SER A 166 -6.59 15.57 -7.82
N ASN A 167 -7.02 15.46 -9.08
CA ASN A 167 -7.63 16.58 -9.83
C ASN A 167 -6.68 17.80 -9.92
N GLY A 168 -5.37 17.54 -10.00
CA GLY A 168 -4.33 18.56 -10.13
C GLY A 168 -4.09 19.41 -8.88
N VAL A 169 -4.56 18.99 -7.70
CA VAL A 169 -4.33 19.75 -6.46
C VAL A 169 -2.98 19.49 -5.83
N ILE A 170 -2.25 18.46 -6.26
CA ILE A 170 -0.90 18.12 -5.80
C ILE A 170 0.12 18.28 -6.92
N ASN A 171 1.33 18.68 -6.54
CA ASN A 171 2.49 18.76 -7.42
C ASN A 171 3.71 18.18 -6.69
N LEU A 172 4.38 17.17 -7.24
CA LEU A 172 5.57 16.58 -6.63
C LEU A 172 6.79 17.43 -7.01
N VAL A 173 7.63 17.78 -6.04
CA VAL A 173 8.79 18.64 -6.27
C VAL A 173 10.06 18.09 -5.61
N HIS A 174 11.21 18.49 -6.13
CA HIS A 174 12.52 18.28 -5.50
C HIS A 174 13.31 19.59 -5.49
N ASP A 175 14.49 19.61 -4.87
CA ASP A 175 15.31 20.82 -4.69
C ASP A 175 15.99 21.36 -5.98
N GLY A 176 15.66 20.80 -7.14
CA GLY A 176 16.20 21.18 -8.44
C GLY A 176 17.63 20.72 -8.70
N LYS A 177 18.26 19.97 -7.77
CA LYS A 177 19.52 19.29 -8.05
C LYS A 177 19.24 18.03 -8.88
N GLN A 178 20.12 17.76 -9.83
CA GLN A 178 20.09 16.53 -10.61
C GLN A 178 20.34 15.33 -9.69
N LEU A 179 19.55 14.26 -9.88
CA LEU A 179 19.78 13.00 -9.17
C LEU A 179 21.12 12.38 -9.59
N VAL A 180 21.81 11.78 -8.63
CA VAL A 180 23.07 11.05 -8.85
C VAL A 180 23.03 9.73 -8.08
N TRP A 181 23.76 8.74 -8.61
CA TRP A 181 23.95 7.46 -7.95
C TRP A 181 24.95 7.59 -6.80
N VAL A 182 24.48 7.34 -5.58
CA VAL A 182 25.29 7.30 -4.37
C VAL A 182 25.85 5.88 -4.22
N GLU A 183 27.17 5.77 -4.19
CA GLU A 183 27.84 4.48 -4.03
C GLU A 183 27.93 4.06 -2.58
N LEU A 184 27.43 2.86 -2.30
CA LEU A 184 27.48 2.25 -0.99
C LEU A 184 28.91 1.81 -0.61
N PRO A 185 29.23 1.72 0.69
CA PRO A 185 30.56 1.27 1.13
C PRO A 185 30.82 -0.23 0.90
N HIS A 186 29.76 -1.03 0.79
CA HIS A 186 29.81 -2.47 0.53
C HIS A 186 29.10 -2.81 -0.78
N GLY A 187 29.39 -3.98 -1.35
CA GLY A 187 28.71 -4.47 -2.55
C GLY A 187 27.46 -5.29 -2.22
N ALA A 188 26.77 -5.74 -3.28
CA ALA A 188 25.51 -6.46 -3.20
C ALA A 188 25.67 -7.75 -2.39
N SER A 189 26.79 -8.47 -2.47
CA SER A 189 27.02 -9.70 -1.68
C SER A 189 26.97 -9.49 -0.15
N TYR A 190 27.12 -8.25 0.34
CA TYR A 190 26.98 -7.93 1.77
C TYR A 190 25.52 -7.64 2.14
N TYR A 191 24.87 -6.75 1.39
CA TYR A 191 23.51 -6.32 1.71
C TYR A 191 22.44 -7.32 1.30
N LEU A 192 22.74 -8.13 0.29
CA LEU A 192 21.88 -9.14 -0.29
C LEU A 192 22.49 -10.52 -0.04
N ASP A 193 21.70 -11.47 0.47
CA ASP A 193 22.16 -12.85 0.69
C ASP A 193 22.14 -13.68 -0.61
N GLN A 194 22.86 -13.21 -1.63
CA GLN A 194 22.86 -13.80 -2.98
C GLN A 194 23.45 -15.23 -3.02
N GLU A 195 24.24 -15.59 -2.02
CA GLU A 195 24.83 -16.94 -1.86
C GLU A 195 24.04 -17.86 -0.91
N GLY A 196 23.00 -17.35 -0.23
CA GLY A 196 22.20 -18.11 0.74
C GLY A 196 22.94 -18.52 2.02
N LYS A 197 23.94 -17.73 2.44
CA LYS A 197 24.82 -18.00 3.58
C LYS A 197 24.10 -17.92 4.93
N PHE A 198 23.03 -17.13 5.02
CA PHE A 198 22.30 -16.90 6.28
C PHE A 198 21.03 -17.77 6.43
N ALA A 199 20.83 -18.72 5.51
CA ALA A 199 19.72 -19.68 5.57
C ALA A 199 19.86 -20.69 6.74
N GLU A 200 18.82 -20.81 7.57
CA GLU A 200 18.79 -21.76 8.69
C GLU A 200 18.83 -23.21 8.18
N ASN A 201 19.92 -23.94 8.45
CA ASN A 201 20.17 -25.31 7.97
C ASN A 201 20.16 -25.47 6.43
N GLY A 202 20.57 -24.43 5.68
CA GLY A 202 20.61 -24.49 4.22
C GLY A 202 19.23 -24.50 3.56
N LYS A 203 18.19 -24.09 4.30
CA LYS A 203 16.85 -23.81 3.77
C LYS A 203 16.50 -22.36 4.04
N TYR A 204 16.25 -21.61 2.96
CA TYR A 204 15.73 -20.25 3.04
C TYR A 204 14.42 -20.25 3.87
N VAL A 205 14.35 -19.38 4.87
CA VAL A 205 13.10 -19.15 5.60
C VAL A 205 12.24 -18.22 4.74
N LEU A 206 11.01 -18.65 4.45
CA LEU A 206 10.06 -17.90 3.61
C LEU A 206 9.80 -16.49 4.20
N GLY A 207 9.72 -15.47 3.32
CA GLY A 207 9.27 -14.12 3.69
C GLY A 207 10.22 -12.95 3.39
N ASN A 208 11.26 -13.13 2.56
CA ASN A 208 12.35 -12.16 2.32
C ASN A 208 13.23 -11.85 3.54
N VAL A 209 13.21 -12.71 4.55
CA VAL A 209 13.97 -12.59 5.80
C VAL A 209 15.46 -12.27 5.58
N ASN A 210 16.04 -12.74 4.48
CA ASN A 210 17.45 -12.55 4.17
C ASN A 210 17.73 -11.20 3.48
N GLY A 211 16.91 -10.78 2.52
CA GLY A 211 16.93 -9.41 2.02
C GLY A 211 16.69 -8.40 3.14
N ASP A 212 15.85 -8.74 4.13
CA ASP A 212 15.49 -7.83 5.22
C ASP A 212 16.55 -7.73 6.34
N ALA A 213 17.51 -8.66 6.40
CA ALA A 213 18.50 -8.73 7.47
C ALA A 213 19.46 -7.52 7.48
N HIS A 214 19.88 -7.09 6.29
CA HIS A 214 20.82 -5.97 6.13
C HIS A 214 20.17 -4.70 5.60
N THR A 215 18.84 -4.64 5.44
CA THR A 215 18.13 -3.43 4.97
C THR A 215 18.41 -2.22 5.87
N GLY A 216 18.39 -2.40 7.20
CA GLY A 216 18.69 -1.29 8.11
C GLY A 216 20.12 -0.76 7.94
N GLU A 217 21.07 -1.64 7.67
CA GLU A 217 22.47 -1.27 7.42
C GLU A 217 22.62 -0.60 6.04
N PHE A 218 21.96 -1.13 5.02
CA PHE A 218 21.89 -0.53 3.69
C PHE A 218 21.40 0.92 3.75
N ILE A 219 20.27 1.17 4.42
CA ILE A 219 19.69 2.52 4.54
C ILE A 219 20.61 3.43 5.36
N ARG A 220 21.12 2.96 6.51
CA ARG A 220 22.09 3.74 7.32
C ARG A 220 23.31 4.15 6.49
N ASP A 221 23.89 3.21 5.76
CA ASP A 221 25.14 3.43 5.02
C ASP A 221 24.89 4.32 3.80
N LEU A 222 23.73 4.20 3.16
CA LEU A 222 23.28 5.11 2.11
C LEU A 222 23.14 6.55 2.61
N LEU A 223 22.46 6.77 3.75
CA LEU A 223 22.27 8.10 4.32
C LEU A 223 23.63 8.74 4.68
N LYS A 224 24.55 7.97 5.29
CA LYS A 224 25.92 8.44 5.57
C LYS A 224 26.71 8.77 4.32
N ALA A 225 26.54 7.99 3.24
CA ALA A 225 27.21 8.25 1.97
C ALA A 225 26.64 9.45 1.21
N ALA A 226 25.39 9.83 1.49
CA ALA A 226 24.70 10.96 0.86
C ALA A 226 24.79 12.28 1.67
N ASP A 227 25.23 12.23 2.93
CA ASP A 227 25.25 13.35 3.89
C ASP A 227 26.03 14.58 3.40
N ASP A 228 27.11 14.38 2.64
CA ASP A 228 27.88 15.48 2.07
C ASP A 228 27.22 16.15 0.84
N GLN A 229 26.21 15.51 0.26
CA GLN A 229 25.52 15.93 -0.96
C GLN A 229 24.11 16.48 -0.69
N ILE A 230 23.47 16.00 0.37
CA ILE A 230 22.08 16.27 0.72
C ILE A 230 22.03 17.00 2.06
N ASP A 231 21.34 18.13 2.09
CA ASP A 231 21.00 18.83 3.32
C ASP A 231 19.60 18.38 3.77
N PHE A 232 19.54 17.41 4.68
CA PHE A 232 18.31 16.78 5.15
C PHE A 232 17.39 17.76 5.89
N SER A 233 17.95 18.83 6.47
CA SER A 233 17.17 19.83 7.20
C SER A 233 16.16 20.56 6.31
N LYS A 234 16.41 20.64 5.00
CA LYS A 234 15.50 21.24 4.01
C LYS A 234 14.24 20.44 3.76
N TYR A 235 14.24 19.15 4.08
CA TYR A 235 13.13 18.24 3.87
C TYR A 235 12.38 17.93 5.18
N ALA A 236 12.87 18.45 6.31
CA ALA A 236 12.31 18.15 7.61
C ALA A 236 11.04 18.95 7.91
N VAL A 237 10.05 18.26 8.48
CA VAL A 237 8.84 18.86 9.04
C VAL A 237 8.87 18.62 10.55
N LYS A 238 8.91 19.70 11.34
CA LYS A 238 8.99 19.64 12.81
C LYS A 238 10.22 18.87 13.35
N GLY A 239 11.33 18.92 12.61
CA GLY A 239 12.60 18.30 13.01
C GLY A 239 12.79 16.84 12.56
N GLU A 240 11.88 16.30 11.75
CA GLU A 240 12.00 14.97 11.16
C GLU A 240 11.75 15.02 9.65
N VAL A 241 12.57 14.33 8.87
CA VAL A 241 12.32 14.10 7.44
C VAL A 241 11.15 13.11 7.31
N PRO A 242 10.00 13.51 6.71
CA PRO A 242 8.81 12.68 6.71
C PRO A 242 9.00 11.31 6.04
N ASN A 243 9.78 11.25 4.96
CA ASN A 243 10.15 10.02 4.27
C ASN A 243 11.35 10.26 3.33
N VAL A 244 12.23 9.27 3.20
CA VAL A 244 13.27 9.21 2.16
C VAL A 244 12.84 8.19 1.10
N PHE A 245 12.87 8.60 -0.17
CA PHE A 245 12.54 7.76 -1.31
C PHE A 245 13.80 7.15 -1.93
N VAL A 246 14.04 5.88 -1.64
CA VAL A 246 15.25 5.18 -2.06
C VAL A 246 14.96 4.36 -3.32
N ILE A 247 15.85 4.47 -4.31
CA ILE A 247 15.84 3.60 -5.50
C ILE A 247 17.15 2.84 -5.52
N HIS A 248 17.09 1.53 -5.33
CA HIS A 248 18.28 0.68 -5.32
C HIS A 248 18.55 0.09 -6.71
N GLU A 249 19.82 -0.02 -7.06
CA GLU A 249 20.30 -0.77 -8.21
C GLU A 249 19.78 -2.23 -8.21
N GLY A 250 19.50 -2.78 -9.39
CA GLY A 250 18.90 -4.10 -9.55
C GLY A 250 17.36 -4.15 -9.50
N THR A 251 16.83 -5.37 -9.37
CA THR A 251 15.39 -5.68 -9.36
C THR A 251 14.85 -5.94 -7.96
N GLY A 252 13.53 -5.89 -7.82
CA GLY A 252 12.83 -6.16 -6.54
C GLY A 252 12.25 -7.56 -6.45
N ALA A 253 12.12 -8.08 -5.23
CA ALA A 253 11.53 -9.40 -4.96
C ALA A 253 10.04 -9.48 -5.37
N GLU A 254 9.33 -8.36 -5.45
CA GLU A 254 7.94 -8.29 -5.94
C GLU A 254 7.80 -8.64 -7.43
N TRP A 255 8.91 -8.65 -8.18
CA TRP A 255 8.99 -9.11 -9.57
C TRP A 255 9.49 -10.55 -9.72
N SER A 256 10.39 -11.00 -8.83
CA SER A 256 11.15 -12.25 -9.00
C SER A 256 10.80 -13.35 -8.00
N ALA A 257 10.21 -13.00 -6.85
CA ALA A 257 10.16 -13.81 -5.62
C ALA A 257 11.53 -14.27 -5.10
N ASP A 258 12.62 -13.66 -5.58
CA ASP A 258 13.97 -13.98 -5.15
C ASP A 258 14.19 -13.48 -3.71
N PRO A 259 14.45 -14.37 -2.73
CA PRO A 259 14.65 -13.99 -1.34
C PRO A 259 15.96 -13.24 -1.08
N ALA A 260 16.84 -13.14 -2.10
CA ALA A 260 18.05 -12.35 -2.06
C ALA A 260 17.86 -10.91 -2.59
N GLN A 261 16.65 -10.51 -2.99
CA GLN A 261 16.37 -9.14 -3.43
C GLN A 261 15.57 -8.38 -2.36
N PHE A 262 15.67 -7.05 -2.33
CA PHE A 262 14.74 -6.28 -1.51
C PHE A 262 13.33 -6.41 -2.08
N TRP A 263 12.34 -6.67 -1.23
CA TRP A 263 10.94 -6.51 -1.60
C TRP A 263 10.56 -5.06 -1.39
N SER A 264 10.04 -4.38 -2.41
CA SER A 264 9.63 -2.97 -2.32
C SER A 264 8.76 -2.70 -1.08
N HIS A 265 9.14 -1.73 -0.25
CA HIS A 265 8.45 -1.46 1.02
C HIS A 265 8.70 -0.07 1.60
N LYS A 266 7.82 0.35 2.52
CA LYS A 266 8.03 1.42 3.50
C LYS A 266 8.34 0.85 4.87
N TRP A 267 9.34 1.41 5.57
CA TRP A 267 9.64 1.04 6.96
C TRP A 267 10.28 2.20 7.75
N ASN A 268 10.88 1.87 8.89
CA ASN A 268 11.61 2.78 9.75
C ASN A 268 13.04 2.27 9.96
N LEU A 269 14.04 3.14 9.81
CA LEU A 269 15.44 2.83 10.00
C LEU A 269 15.71 2.26 11.40
N LEU A 270 15.09 2.83 12.45
CA LEU A 270 15.23 2.30 13.80
C LEU A 270 14.74 0.86 13.91
N SER A 271 13.57 0.56 13.35
CA SER A 271 12.99 -0.79 13.32
C SER A 271 13.86 -1.73 12.48
N ALA A 272 14.30 -1.28 11.31
CA ALA A 272 15.11 -2.06 10.39
C ALA A 272 16.46 -2.44 11.01
N LEU A 273 17.14 -1.52 11.69
CA LEU A 273 18.38 -1.82 12.43
C LEU A 273 18.11 -2.74 13.64
N TYR A 274 16.97 -2.58 14.31
CA TYR A 274 16.64 -3.37 15.49
C TYR A 274 16.33 -4.83 15.15
N TYR A 275 15.47 -5.06 14.15
CA TYR A 275 15.02 -6.37 13.72
C TYR A 275 15.96 -7.03 12.70
N GLY A 276 16.69 -6.26 11.90
CA GLY A 276 17.74 -6.77 11.01
C GLY A 276 18.72 -7.68 11.76
N LYS A 277 19.14 -7.26 12.97
CA LYS A 277 20.02 -8.08 13.80
C LYS A 277 19.39 -9.37 14.32
N TYR A 278 18.07 -9.37 14.50
CA TYR A 278 17.34 -10.59 14.86
C TYR A 278 17.36 -11.59 13.71
N TYR A 279 17.17 -11.15 12.47
CA TYR A 279 17.26 -12.01 11.30
C TYR A 279 18.64 -12.63 11.13
N GLU A 280 19.71 -11.88 11.43
CA GLU A 280 21.09 -12.38 11.35
C GLU A 280 21.46 -13.31 12.52
N THR A 281 21.01 -13.02 13.75
CA THR A 281 21.59 -13.62 14.97
C THR A 281 20.59 -14.36 15.87
N GLY A 282 19.30 -14.29 15.56
CA GLY A 282 18.21 -14.75 16.43
C GLY A 282 18.02 -13.90 17.69
N LYS A 283 18.69 -12.74 17.79
CA LYS A 283 18.59 -11.80 18.92
C LYS A 283 18.37 -10.37 18.40
N PRO A 284 17.45 -9.60 19.01
CA PRO A 284 17.31 -8.19 18.67
C PRO A 284 18.59 -7.41 18.99
N ALA A 285 18.74 -6.25 18.35
CA ALA A 285 20.00 -5.49 18.34
C ALA A 285 20.49 -5.08 19.74
N ASP A 286 19.62 -4.75 20.67
CA ASP A 286 19.97 -4.37 22.05
C ASP A 286 20.56 -5.56 22.84
N VAL A 287 19.92 -6.73 22.74
CA VAL A 287 20.37 -7.98 23.36
C VAL A 287 21.68 -8.44 22.75
N TYR A 288 21.83 -8.34 21.43
CA TYR A 288 23.08 -8.63 20.74
C TYR A 288 24.20 -7.69 21.20
N ALA A 289 23.92 -6.39 21.33
CA ALA A 289 24.88 -5.37 21.74
C ALA A 289 25.19 -5.39 23.25
N GLY A 290 24.49 -6.19 24.05
CA GLY A 290 24.70 -6.31 25.49
C GLY A 290 24.35 -5.04 26.27
N MET A 291 23.37 -4.27 25.80
CA MET A 291 22.91 -3.03 26.43
C MET A 291 21.39 -3.00 26.61
N SER A 292 20.88 -2.11 27.45
CA SER A 292 19.42 -1.93 27.57
C SER A 292 18.83 -1.36 26.28
N GLN A 293 17.62 -1.77 25.91
CA GLN A 293 16.89 -1.27 24.74
C GLN A 293 16.90 0.27 24.64
N GLY A 294 16.59 1.00 25.72
CA GLY A 294 16.58 2.47 25.70
C GLY A 294 17.96 3.08 25.43
N ALA A 295 19.03 2.47 25.93
CA ALA A 295 20.39 2.91 25.64
C ALA A 295 20.78 2.65 24.17
N TRP A 296 20.36 1.50 23.62
CA TRP A 296 20.56 1.19 22.20
C TRP A 296 19.83 2.20 21.32
N ILE A 297 18.55 2.46 21.59
CA ILE A 297 17.75 3.40 20.79
C ILE A 297 18.34 4.81 20.82
N ASN A 298 18.71 5.32 22.01
CA ASN A 298 19.31 6.65 22.12
C ASN A 298 20.62 6.76 21.33
N LYS A 299 21.44 5.71 21.37
CA LYS A 299 22.68 5.65 20.59
C LYS A 299 22.39 5.67 19.09
N THR A 300 21.49 4.82 18.61
CA THR A 300 21.11 4.72 17.19
C THR A 300 20.55 6.05 16.67
N ILE A 301 19.70 6.73 17.45
CA ILE A 301 19.16 8.04 17.06
C ILE A 301 20.30 9.06 16.87
N ALA A 302 21.24 9.11 17.81
CA ALA A 302 22.33 10.07 17.78
C ALA A 302 23.36 9.79 16.67
N GLU A 303 23.68 8.53 16.41
CA GLU A 303 24.79 8.14 15.52
C GLU A 303 24.35 7.79 14.09
N ASP A 304 23.12 7.29 13.91
CA ASP A 304 22.69 6.67 12.66
C ASP A 304 21.43 7.31 12.05
N MET A 305 20.72 8.16 12.80
CA MET A 305 19.45 8.77 12.34
C MET A 305 19.45 10.29 12.38
N THR A 306 20.47 10.95 12.96
CA THR A 306 20.52 12.42 13.05
C THR A 306 21.48 12.96 12.01
N TYR A 307 20.94 13.70 11.04
CA TYR A 307 21.68 14.33 9.95
C TYR A 307 21.24 15.80 9.89
N ASP A 308 22.17 16.75 9.71
CA ASP A 308 21.86 18.19 9.66
C ASP A 308 20.98 18.73 10.80
N GLY A 309 21.07 18.12 11.99
CA GLY A 309 20.26 18.49 13.15
C GLY A 309 18.79 18.05 13.09
N VAL A 310 18.42 17.20 12.14
CA VAL A 310 17.08 16.62 11.99
C VAL A 310 17.13 15.10 12.03
N ILE A 311 16.00 14.47 12.37
CA ILE A 311 15.86 13.01 12.40
C ILE A 311 15.46 12.49 11.03
N VAL A 312 16.14 11.46 10.54
CA VAL A 312 15.81 10.71 9.33
C VAL A 312 15.53 9.26 9.75
N ASN A 313 14.26 8.86 9.66
CA ASN A 313 13.83 7.55 10.16
C ASN A 313 12.92 6.80 9.18
N ASN A 314 11.97 7.48 8.54
CA ASN A 314 11.06 6.85 7.59
C ASN A 314 11.72 6.76 6.21
N TYR A 315 11.62 5.60 5.58
CA TYR A 315 12.04 5.41 4.20
C TYR A 315 11.06 4.50 3.46
N ASN A 316 11.02 4.64 2.15
CA ASN A 316 10.56 3.59 1.25
C ASN A 316 11.67 3.26 0.23
N ILE A 317 11.70 2.02 -0.27
CA ILE A 317 12.81 1.49 -1.08
C ILE A 317 12.31 0.68 -2.26
N GLN A 318 12.66 1.11 -3.48
CA GLN A 318 12.16 0.59 -4.75
C GLN A 318 13.29 0.13 -5.67
N PRO A 319 13.06 -0.81 -6.59
CA PRO A 319 14.08 -1.23 -7.53
C PRO A 319 14.23 -0.26 -8.70
N ALA A 320 15.46 -0.21 -9.22
CA ALA A 320 15.85 0.55 -10.41
C ALA A 320 15.25 -0.01 -11.70
N ILE A 321 15.01 -1.32 -11.75
CA ILE A 321 14.47 -2.06 -12.90
C ILE A 321 13.47 -3.13 -12.44
N GLY A 322 12.60 -3.55 -13.35
CA GLY A 322 11.68 -4.67 -13.10
C GLY A 322 12.15 -5.99 -13.71
N GLY A 323 11.48 -7.08 -13.33
CA GLY A 323 11.66 -8.41 -13.92
C GLY A 323 12.49 -9.38 -13.06
N ASN A 324 12.46 -10.66 -13.39
CA ASN A 324 13.25 -11.69 -12.74
C ASN A 324 14.62 -11.82 -13.41
N VAL A 325 15.48 -10.81 -13.26
CA VAL A 325 16.72 -10.74 -14.05
C VAL A 325 17.78 -11.77 -13.61
N ALA A 326 17.76 -12.16 -12.33
CA ALA A 326 18.60 -13.23 -11.80
C ALA A 326 18.17 -14.62 -12.28
N GLY A 327 16.88 -14.79 -12.64
CA GLY A 327 16.32 -16.08 -13.05
C GLY A 327 15.98 -16.98 -11.88
N PHE A 328 15.59 -16.41 -10.73
CA PHE A 328 15.17 -17.20 -9.58
C PHE A 328 13.95 -18.06 -9.94
N ASN A 329 14.03 -19.34 -9.62
CA ASN A 329 12.97 -20.30 -9.85
C ASN A 329 12.41 -20.78 -8.51
N GLU A 330 11.29 -20.19 -8.14
CA GLU A 330 10.55 -20.51 -6.91
C GLU A 330 10.22 -22.02 -6.75
N ALA A 331 10.03 -22.75 -7.85
CA ALA A 331 9.70 -24.17 -7.78
C ALA A 331 10.91 -25.03 -7.33
N THR A 332 12.12 -24.62 -7.69
CA THR A 332 13.36 -25.34 -7.36
C THR A 332 14.13 -24.72 -6.20
N GLY A 333 13.90 -23.43 -5.91
CA GLY A 333 14.69 -22.63 -4.98
C GLY A 333 16.09 -22.30 -5.51
N GLY A 334 16.33 -22.47 -6.82
CA GLY A 334 17.60 -22.16 -7.48
C GLY A 334 17.42 -21.18 -8.64
N TYR A 335 18.46 -21.01 -9.46
CA TYR A 335 18.46 -20.08 -10.59
C TYR A 335 18.56 -20.82 -11.91
N ASP A 336 17.78 -20.40 -12.92
CA ASP A 336 17.90 -20.88 -14.29
C ASP A 336 17.55 -19.82 -15.33
N GLU A 337 18.16 -19.95 -16.52
CA GLU A 337 17.96 -19.01 -17.64
C GLU A 337 16.51 -18.96 -18.13
N ALA A 338 15.75 -20.06 -18.02
CA ALA A 338 14.37 -20.12 -18.51
C ALA A 338 13.40 -19.33 -17.62
N SER A 339 13.77 -19.08 -16.37
CA SER A 339 13.01 -18.29 -15.41
C SER A 339 13.26 -16.79 -15.53
N LYS A 340 14.27 -16.38 -16.33
CA LYS A 340 14.61 -14.96 -16.51
C LYS A 340 13.51 -14.20 -17.26
N THR A 341 13.21 -13.01 -16.76
CA THR A 341 12.35 -12.03 -17.42
C THR A 341 12.95 -10.64 -17.27
N GLY A 342 12.61 -9.73 -18.19
CA GLY A 342 13.18 -8.39 -18.21
C GLY A 342 14.63 -8.38 -18.74
N PRO A 343 15.40 -7.33 -18.41
CA PRO A 343 15.06 -6.23 -17.50
C PRO A 343 13.94 -5.36 -18.06
N TYR A 344 12.99 -4.98 -17.23
CA TYR A 344 11.92 -4.03 -17.56
C TYR A 344 12.26 -2.63 -17.04
N PRO A 345 11.84 -1.55 -17.73
CA PRO A 345 12.01 -0.20 -17.20
C PRO A 345 11.24 -0.04 -15.88
N ALA A 346 11.73 0.84 -14.99
CA ALA A 346 10.96 1.26 -13.84
C ALA A 346 9.62 1.88 -14.29
N THR A 347 8.56 1.63 -13.53
CA THR A 347 7.20 2.10 -13.84
C THR A 347 6.59 2.84 -12.66
N ALA A 348 5.68 3.77 -12.94
CA ALA A 348 5.16 4.69 -11.93
C ALA A 348 4.36 4.03 -10.80
N GLY A 349 3.73 2.88 -11.03
CA GLY A 349 2.74 2.32 -10.11
C GLY A 349 3.29 1.88 -8.76
N VAL A 350 4.37 1.11 -8.72
CA VAL A 350 5.04 0.69 -7.48
C VAL A 350 5.57 1.91 -6.71
N TYR A 351 6.13 2.88 -7.44
CA TYR A 351 6.66 4.12 -6.89
C TYR A 351 5.54 4.97 -6.28
N ALA A 352 4.42 5.09 -6.99
CA ALA A 352 3.27 5.85 -6.55
C ALA A 352 2.58 5.22 -5.33
N HIS A 353 2.50 3.89 -5.28
CA HIS A 353 1.97 3.14 -4.13
C HIS A 353 2.76 3.46 -2.85
N GLU A 354 4.08 3.29 -2.88
CA GLU A 354 4.91 3.50 -1.69
C GLU A 354 4.96 4.97 -1.25
N PHE A 355 4.87 5.91 -2.18
CA PHE A 355 4.71 7.31 -1.79
C PHE A 355 3.34 7.60 -1.16
N GLY A 356 2.30 6.82 -1.50
CA GLY A 356 1.00 6.89 -0.84
C GLY A 356 1.10 6.60 0.67
N HIS A 357 1.98 5.68 1.08
CA HIS A 357 2.28 5.45 2.50
C HIS A 357 2.98 6.64 3.16
N ALA A 358 3.86 7.35 2.44
CA ALA A 358 4.48 8.58 2.96
C ALA A 358 3.43 9.68 3.23
N LEU A 359 2.33 9.70 2.47
CA LEU A 359 1.18 10.58 2.71
C LEU A 359 0.26 10.08 3.85
N GLY A 360 0.46 8.85 4.32
CA GLY A 360 -0.24 8.26 5.47
C GLY A 360 -1.34 7.27 5.12
N LEU A 361 -1.45 6.85 3.86
CA LEU A 361 -2.40 5.82 3.44
C LEU A 361 -1.95 4.41 3.87
N PRO A 362 -2.87 3.52 4.26
CA PRO A 362 -2.57 2.11 4.48
C PRO A 362 -2.58 1.30 3.19
N ASP A 363 -2.11 0.05 3.29
CA ASP A 363 -2.42 -0.98 2.30
C ASP A 363 -3.92 -1.31 2.33
N PHE A 364 -4.54 -1.36 1.15
CA PHE A 364 -5.91 -1.84 0.98
C PHE A 364 -6.00 -3.20 0.28
N TYR A 365 -4.87 -3.81 -0.06
CA TYR A 365 -4.80 -5.25 -0.28
C TYR A 365 -4.66 -5.98 1.08
N ASP A 366 -4.95 -7.27 1.12
CA ASP A 366 -4.68 -8.07 2.32
C ASP A 366 -3.21 -8.46 2.38
N THR A 367 -2.48 -7.91 3.34
CA THR A 367 -1.03 -8.15 3.47
C THR A 367 -0.71 -9.54 4.01
N ALA A 368 -1.71 -10.28 4.52
CA ALA A 368 -1.61 -11.69 4.84
C ALA A 368 -1.94 -12.60 3.64
N TYR A 369 -2.32 -12.05 2.48
CA TYR A 369 -2.59 -12.78 1.23
C TYR A 369 -3.66 -13.89 1.36
N SER A 370 -4.56 -13.76 2.35
CA SER A 370 -5.73 -14.64 2.52
C SER A 370 -6.88 -14.21 1.61
N SER A 371 -6.91 -12.93 1.22
CA SER A 371 -7.79 -12.33 0.21
C SER A 371 -7.03 -11.39 -0.72
N GLU A 372 -7.73 -10.70 -1.62
CA GLU A 372 -7.16 -9.67 -2.49
C GLU A 372 -7.44 -8.24 -1.99
N GLY A 373 -8.07 -8.07 -0.81
CA GLY A 373 -8.54 -6.79 -0.31
C GLY A 373 -9.47 -6.08 -1.31
N VAL A 374 -9.11 -4.86 -1.75
CA VAL A 374 -9.83 -4.14 -2.82
C VAL A 374 -9.35 -4.47 -4.25
N GLY A 375 -8.45 -5.45 -4.40
CA GLY A 375 -7.99 -5.93 -5.70
C GLY A 375 -7.30 -4.86 -6.54
N ASN A 376 -7.57 -4.89 -7.85
CA ASN A 376 -6.94 -4.01 -8.82
C ASN A 376 -7.60 -2.63 -8.93
N TYR A 377 -8.58 -2.32 -8.08
CA TYR A 377 -9.37 -1.08 -8.15
C TYR A 377 -8.73 0.11 -7.43
N SER A 378 -7.70 -0.10 -6.61
CA SER A 378 -6.99 0.99 -5.89
C SER A 378 -5.49 0.96 -6.14
N MET A 379 -4.88 2.14 -6.34
CA MET A 379 -3.43 2.36 -6.26
C MET A 379 -2.81 1.75 -5.00
N MET A 380 -3.50 1.81 -3.86
CA MET A 380 -3.03 1.27 -2.58
C MET A 380 -3.26 -0.25 -2.44
N ALA A 381 -3.50 -0.94 -3.55
CA ALA A 381 -3.69 -2.38 -3.63
C ALA A 381 -3.05 -2.93 -4.93
N GLY A 382 -3.67 -3.90 -5.60
CA GLY A 382 -3.18 -4.44 -6.86
C GLY A 382 -3.22 -3.45 -8.03
N GLY A 383 -3.91 -2.32 -7.86
CA GLY A 383 -4.04 -1.26 -8.87
C GLY A 383 -2.71 -0.64 -9.29
N SER A 384 -1.72 -0.64 -8.40
CA SER A 384 -0.34 -0.22 -8.68
C SER A 384 0.33 -1.04 -9.79
N TRP A 385 -0.18 -2.23 -10.10
CA TRP A 385 0.35 -3.11 -11.14
C TRP A 385 -0.41 -3.05 -12.46
N MET A 386 -1.43 -2.19 -12.59
CA MET A 386 -2.18 -2.08 -13.84
C MET A 386 -1.31 -1.54 -14.98
N ARG A 387 -1.70 -1.86 -16.22
CA ARG A 387 -0.80 -1.72 -17.36
C ARG A 387 -1.48 -1.49 -18.68
N TYR A 388 -0.83 -0.69 -19.51
CA TYR A 388 -1.23 -0.45 -20.87
C TYR A 388 0.00 -0.25 -21.76
N PRO A 389 0.20 -1.05 -22.82
CA PRO A 389 -0.65 -2.16 -23.27
C PRO A 389 -0.62 -3.38 -22.31
N ASP A 390 -1.61 -4.28 -22.44
CA ASP A 390 -1.75 -5.44 -21.54
C ASP A 390 -0.72 -6.54 -21.84
N SER A 391 0.49 -6.37 -21.32
CA SER A 391 1.56 -7.36 -21.32
C SER A 391 2.44 -7.22 -20.08
N GLY A 392 2.94 -8.35 -19.57
CA GLY A 392 3.76 -8.43 -18.34
C GLY A 392 4.87 -7.39 -18.24
N ALA A 393 5.52 -7.06 -19.36
CA ALA A 393 6.61 -6.09 -19.46
C ALA A 393 6.21 -4.64 -19.13
N TYR A 394 4.92 -4.33 -19.14
CA TYR A 394 4.37 -2.99 -18.88
C TYR A 394 3.71 -2.88 -17.51
N SER A 395 3.82 -3.91 -16.65
CA SER A 395 3.15 -3.92 -15.34
C SER A 395 3.54 -2.70 -14.51
N GLY A 396 2.51 -1.98 -14.04
CA GLY A 396 2.67 -0.75 -13.26
C GLY A 396 2.90 0.53 -14.06
N ASN A 397 2.90 0.48 -15.40
CA ASN A 397 2.99 1.72 -16.19
C ASN A 397 1.64 2.45 -16.32
N SER A 398 0.52 1.81 -16.01
CA SER A 398 -0.79 2.46 -16.08
C SER A 398 -1.59 2.06 -14.84
N PRO A 399 -1.11 2.42 -13.63
CA PRO A 399 -1.80 2.09 -12.39
C PRO A 399 -3.21 2.67 -12.36
N THR A 400 -4.12 2.06 -11.61
CA THR A 400 -5.44 2.68 -11.38
C THR A 400 -5.33 3.88 -10.45
N HIS A 401 -6.39 4.68 -10.45
CA HIS A 401 -6.53 5.78 -9.51
C HIS A 401 -6.42 5.31 -8.04
N PHE A 402 -6.07 6.24 -7.16
CA PHE A 402 -6.37 6.08 -5.74
C PHE A 402 -7.88 5.89 -5.55
N ASP A 403 -8.27 5.03 -4.61
CA ASP A 403 -9.67 4.80 -4.26
C ASP A 403 -10.32 6.08 -3.69
N PRO A 404 -11.66 6.18 -3.70
CA PRO A 404 -12.34 7.41 -3.29
C PRO A 404 -12.15 7.72 -1.81
N PHE A 405 -11.91 6.72 -0.94
CA PHE A 405 -11.55 6.99 0.46
C PHE A 405 -10.20 7.70 0.53
N SER A 406 -9.17 7.18 -0.13
CA SER A 406 -7.83 7.76 -0.19
C SER A 406 -7.86 9.21 -0.72
N LYS A 407 -8.64 9.47 -1.77
CA LYS A 407 -8.80 10.82 -2.33
C LYS A 407 -9.43 11.80 -1.35
N ILE A 408 -10.48 11.38 -0.63
CA ILE A 408 -11.12 12.22 0.39
C ILE A 408 -10.16 12.41 1.58
N PHE A 409 -9.46 11.34 2.00
CA PHE A 409 -8.53 11.36 3.12
C PHE A 409 -7.38 12.34 2.91
N LEU A 410 -6.88 12.45 1.68
CA LEU A 410 -5.83 13.38 1.28
C LEU A 410 -6.34 14.77 0.89
N GLY A 411 -7.66 14.98 0.94
CA GLY A 411 -8.32 16.23 0.59
C GLY A 411 -8.37 16.51 -0.92
N TRP A 412 -8.12 15.52 -1.77
CA TRP A 412 -8.10 15.64 -3.23
C TRP A 412 -9.47 15.66 -3.88
N ALA A 413 -10.49 15.19 -3.16
CA ALA A 413 -11.87 15.17 -3.61
C ALA A 413 -12.82 15.63 -2.50
N GLU A 414 -13.87 16.33 -2.91
CA GLU A 414 -15.00 16.76 -2.10
C GLU A 414 -16.23 15.95 -2.56
N PRO A 415 -16.71 14.97 -1.77
CA PRO A 415 -17.80 14.13 -2.23
C PRO A 415 -19.12 14.90 -2.28
N ILE A 416 -19.98 14.54 -3.24
CA ILE A 416 -21.40 14.94 -3.23
C ILE A 416 -22.08 14.13 -2.12
N GLU A 417 -22.40 14.78 -1.01
CA GLU A 417 -23.14 14.15 0.09
C GLU A 417 -24.63 14.05 -0.25
N VAL A 418 -25.19 12.85 -0.15
CA VAL A 418 -26.65 12.63 -0.18
C VAL A 418 -27.10 12.18 1.20
N LYS A 419 -28.04 12.91 1.80
CA LYS A 419 -28.52 12.70 3.18
C LYS A 419 -29.96 12.21 3.19
N PRO A 420 -30.43 11.57 4.29
CA PRO A 420 -31.80 11.08 4.39
C PRO A 420 -32.89 12.14 4.10
N GLY A 421 -32.63 13.40 4.45
CA GLY A 421 -33.57 14.51 4.23
C GLY A 421 -33.66 15.05 2.81
N ASP A 422 -32.77 14.63 1.89
CA ASP A 422 -32.65 15.27 0.57
C ASP A 422 -33.67 14.77 -0.47
N GLY A 423 -34.50 13.78 -0.15
CA GLY A 423 -35.38 13.17 -1.13
C GLY A 423 -34.63 12.29 -2.14
N VAL A 424 -35.08 12.27 -3.39
CA VAL A 424 -34.44 11.51 -4.48
C VAL A 424 -33.52 12.41 -5.30
N GLN A 425 -32.23 12.11 -5.30
CA GLN A 425 -31.22 12.89 -6.03
C GLN A 425 -30.85 12.19 -7.34
N THR A 426 -31.01 12.85 -8.48
CA THR A 426 -30.51 12.35 -9.77
C THR A 426 -29.16 13.00 -10.07
N ILE A 427 -28.09 12.21 -10.07
CA ILE A 427 -26.71 12.70 -10.19
C ILE A 427 -26.06 12.07 -11.42
N THR A 428 -25.30 12.86 -12.17
CA THR A 428 -24.46 12.39 -13.28
C THR A 428 -22.99 12.48 -12.88
N LEU A 429 -22.32 11.33 -12.82
CA LEU A 429 -20.90 11.20 -12.51
C LEU A 429 -20.09 11.12 -13.81
N PRO A 430 -19.16 12.07 -14.08
CA PRO A 430 -18.19 11.90 -15.15
C PRO A 430 -17.28 10.71 -14.84
N ALA A 431 -16.55 10.20 -15.84
CA ALA A 431 -15.46 9.27 -15.58
C ALA A 431 -14.49 9.89 -14.57
N ILE A 432 -14.02 9.12 -13.60
CA ILE A 432 -13.17 9.63 -12.52
C ILE A 432 -11.83 10.21 -13.03
N SER A 433 -11.35 9.79 -14.20
CA SER A 433 -10.19 10.37 -14.89
C SER A 433 -10.44 11.78 -15.45
N ARG A 434 -11.71 12.19 -15.53
CA ARG A 434 -12.17 13.47 -16.11
C ARG A 434 -13.02 14.26 -15.13
N SER A 435 -13.11 13.83 -13.87
CA SER A 435 -13.88 14.52 -12.85
C SER A 435 -13.16 15.78 -12.38
N ALA A 436 -13.92 16.70 -11.79
CA ALA A 436 -13.38 17.71 -10.91
C ALA A 436 -13.44 17.21 -9.46
N ALA A 437 -12.71 17.89 -8.57
CA ALA A 437 -12.64 17.53 -7.16
C ALA A 437 -14.02 17.33 -6.51
N ASN A 438 -15.04 18.08 -6.91
CA ASN A 438 -16.36 18.11 -6.27
C ASN A 438 -17.49 17.36 -7.01
N ASN A 439 -17.20 16.59 -8.07
CA ASN A 439 -18.25 15.94 -8.87
C ASN A 439 -17.99 14.47 -9.26
N GLY A 440 -16.86 13.90 -8.86
CA GLY A 440 -16.49 12.52 -9.21
C GLY A 440 -17.03 11.44 -8.28
N ILE A 441 -17.42 11.80 -7.04
CA ILE A 441 -17.73 10.85 -5.97
C ILE A 441 -19.03 11.24 -5.28
N VAL A 442 -19.95 10.29 -5.07
CA VAL A 442 -21.10 10.43 -4.16
C VAL A 442 -20.80 9.74 -2.84
N LYS A 443 -21.07 10.39 -1.70
CA LYS A 443 -20.99 9.79 -0.36
C LYS A 443 -22.39 9.66 0.24
N MET A 444 -22.70 8.48 0.78
CA MET A 444 -23.95 8.20 1.48
C MET A 444 -23.65 7.52 2.82
N GLU A 445 -23.92 8.21 3.92
CA GLU A 445 -23.67 7.68 5.26
C GLU A 445 -24.70 6.63 5.67
N VAL A 446 -24.24 5.57 6.33
CA VAL A 446 -25.13 4.60 6.97
C VAL A 446 -25.79 5.29 8.17
N PRO A 447 -27.13 5.41 8.22
CA PRO A 447 -27.80 6.13 9.29
C PRO A 447 -27.43 5.57 10.65
N GLY A 448 -26.90 6.45 11.51
CA GLY A 448 -26.47 6.07 12.84
C GLY A 448 -25.09 5.39 12.91
N SER A 449 -24.30 5.39 11.86
CA SER A 449 -22.88 5.07 12.03
C SER A 449 -22.09 6.20 12.73
N ASN A 450 -22.75 7.28 13.13
CA ASN A 450 -22.11 8.56 13.48
C ASN A 450 -21.18 9.08 12.37
N GLY A 451 -21.41 8.68 11.11
CA GLY A 451 -20.59 9.08 9.97
C GLY A 451 -19.33 8.23 9.76
N THR A 452 -19.05 7.24 10.64
CA THR A 452 -17.86 6.38 10.49
C THR A 452 -18.05 5.25 9.47
N GLU A 453 -19.29 4.94 9.11
CA GLU A 453 -19.63 3.92 8.11
C GLU A 453 -20.48 4.52 7.00
N TYR A 454 -20.07 4.31 5.75
CA TYR A 454 -20.70 4.93 4.58
C TYR A 454 -20.35 4.19 3.28
N PHE A 455 -21.09 4.52 2.23
CA PHE A 455 -20.81 4.09 0.87
C PHE A 455 -20.27 5.25 0.03
N LEU A 456 -19.29 4.96 -0.81
CA LEU A 456 -18.78 5.88 -1.84
C LEU A 456 -19.09 5.29 -3.22
N PHE A 457 -19.51 6.14 -4.15
CA PHE A 457 -19.80 5.73 -5.52
C PHE A 457 -19.03 6.60 -6.52
N GLU A 458 -18.37 5.97 -7.49
CA GLU A 458 -17.65 6.66 -8.56
C GLU A 458 -17.84 5.93 -9.89
N ASN A 459 -17.66 6.66 -11.00
CA ASN A 459 -17.72 6.10 -12.35
C ASN A 459 -16.31 5.85 -12.87
N VAL A 460 -15.95 4.57 -13.02
CA VAL A 460 -14.63 4.13 -13.50
C VAL A 460 -14.76 3.75 -14.97
N GLN A 461 -13.98 4.41 -15.82
CA GLN A 461 -13.88 4.12 -17.25
C GLN A 461 -12.43 3.77 -17.60
N GLN A 462 -12.21 3.00 -18.67
CA GLN A 462 -10.87 2.69 -19.18
C GLN A 462 -10.27 3.89 -19.95
N ASP A 463 -10.07 4.98 -19.23
CA ASP A 463 -9.53 6.24 -19.72
C ASP A 463 -8.40 6.74 -18.82
N GLY A 464 -7.55 7.64 -19.33
CA GLY A 464 -6.39 8.13 -18.59
C GLY A 464 -5.48 6.98 -18.11
N PHE A 465 -5.12 6.98 -16.84
CA PHE A 465 -4.37 5.92 -16.17
C PHE A 465 -5.19 4.62 -15.97
N ASN A 466 -6.51 4.75 -15.80
CA ASN A 466 -7.42 3.60 -15.71
C ASN A 466 -7.55 2.79 -17.01
N LYS A 467 -6.95 3.22 -18.14
CA LYS A 467 -6.72 2.34 -19.30
C LYS A 467 -6.04 1.03 -18.91
N GLY A 468 -5.26 1.01 -17.82
CA GLY A 468 -4.63 -0.19 -17.30
C GLY A 468 -5.61 -1.28 -16.83
N LEU A 469 -6.88 -0.94 -16.59
CA LEU A 469 -7.94 -1.90 -16.28
C LEU A 469 -8.31 -2.81 -17.44
N ILE A 470 -7.79 -2.58 -18.66
CA ILE A 470 -7.91 -3.52 -19.77
C ILE A 470 -7.42 -4.93 -19.38
N ARG A 471 -6.50 -5.01 -18.42
CA ARG A 471 -6.02 -6.25 -17.80
C ARG A 471 -7.15 -7.08 -17.16
N GLN A 472 -8.22 -6.44 -16.69
CA GLN A 472 -9.42 -7.08 -16.17
C GLN A 472 -10.49 -7.34 -17.24
N GLY A 473 -10.17 -7.14 -18.52
CA GLY A 473 -11.07 -7.30 -19.66
C GLY A 473 -11.63 -5.99 -20.18
N ALA A 474 -12.02 -5.97 -21.46
CA ALA A 474 -12.50 -4.78 -22.16
C ALA A 474 -13.79 -4.19 -21.56
N ASP A 475 -14.59 -5.02 -20.88
CA ASP A 475 -15.84 -4.61 -20.25
C ASP A 475 -15.65 -4.14 -18.79
N SER A 476 -14.41 -3.98 -18.30
CA SER A 476 -14.12 -3.50 -16.94
C SER A 476 -14.22 -1.97 -16.84
N HIS A 477 -15.46 -1.49 -16.80
CA HIS A 477 -15.86 -0.08 -16.64
C HIS A 477 -17.27 0.00 -16.05
N GLY A 478 -17.68 1.12 -15.47
CA GLY A 478 -19.02 1.31 -14.93
C GLY A 478 -19.01 1.99 -13.56
N LEU A 479 -20.14 1.94 -12.87
CA LEU A 479 -20.24 2.47 -11.51
C LEU A 479 -19.62 1.45 -10.54
N VAL A 480 -18.70 1.90 -9.71
CA VAL A 480 -18.13 1.12 -8.60
C VAL A 480 -18.72 1.65 -7.30
N ALA A 481 -19.12 0.74 -6.42
CA ALA A 481 -19.58 1.05 -5.07
C ALA A 481 -18.55 0.55 -4.06
N TRP A 482 -18.15 1.42 -3.14
CA TRP A 482 -17.19 1.16 -2.09
C TRP A 482 -17.91 1.22 -0.75
N HIS A 483 -17.59 0.33 0.18
CA HIS A 483 -18.11 0.35 1.54
C HIS A 483 -16.95 0.62 2.50
N VAL A 484 -17.09 1.69 3.28
CA VAL A 484 -16.06 2.22 4.18
C VAL A 484 -16.50 2.07 5.63
N ASP A 485 -15.56 1.66 6.49
CA ASP A 485 -15.66 1.72 7.93
C ASP A 485 -14.39 2.35 8.54
N GLU A 486 -14.48 3.64 8.86
CA GLU A 486 -13.40 4.42 9.46
C GLU A 486 -12.96 3.88 10.83
N ASN A 487 -13.84 3.20 11.59
CA ASN A 487 -13.41 2.62 12.86
C ASN A 487 -12.33 1.56 12.63
N ILE A 488 -12.47 0.74 11.59
CA ILE A 488 -11.49 -0.29 11.25
C ILE A 488 -10.25 0.33 10.60
N ILE A 489 -10.42 1.30 9.71
CA ILE A 489 -9.28 2.00 9.10
C ILE A 489 -8.45 2.73 10.17
N SER A 490 -9.08 3.32 11.19
CA SER A 490 -8.39 4.06 12.26
C SER A 490 -7.42 3.17 13.05
N LEU A 491 -7.70 1.86 13.16
CA LEU A 491 -6.83 0.89 13.85
C LEU A 491 -5.47 0.75 13.19
N TYR A 492 -5.32 1.15 11.92
CA TYR A 492 -4.01 1.26 11.27
C TYR A 492 -3.08 2.22 12.01
N GLN A 493 -3.59 3.39 12.37
CA GLN A 493 -2.79 4.43 13.04
C GLN A 493 -2.74 4.22 14.56
N THR A 494 -3.79 3.66 15.15
CA THR A 494 -3.93 3.58 16.62
C THR A 494 -3.50 2.25 17.21
N ALA A 495 -3.51 1.16 16.42
CA ALA A 495 -3.29 -0.19 16.90
C ALA A 495 -2.50 -1.08 15.91
N GLY A 496 -1.85 -0.49 14.89
CA GLY A 496 -1.03 -1.21 13.91
C GLY A 496 -1.79 -2.25 13.08
N PHE A 497 -3.12 -2.10 12.94
CA PHE A 497 -3.97 -3.04 12.22
C PHE A 497 -3.92 -2.79 10.71
N ARG A 498 -3.98 -3.85 9.90
CA ARG A 498 -4.07 -3.76 8.45
C ARG A 498 -5.54 -3.79 8.04
N PRO A 499 -6.11 -2.70 7.45
CA PRO A 499 -7.57 -2.55 7.34
C PRO A 499 -8.32 -3.70 6.65
N ASN A 500 -7.67 -4.44 5.75
CA ASN A 500 -8.28 -5.49 4.96
C ASN A 500 -7.73 -6.90 5.23
N ASN A 501 -6.95 -7.10 6.30
CA ASN A 501 -6.42 -8.43 6.67
C ASN A 501 -7.45 -9.30 7.40
N VAL A 502 -8.66 -9.45 6.82
CA VAL A 502 -9.75 -10.24 7.39
C VAL A 502 -10.77 -10.64 6.33
N GLU A 503 -10.80 -11.91 5.93
CA GLU A 503 -11.73 -12.39 4.90
C GLU A 503 -13.22 -12.15 5.27
N ASN A 504 -14.01 -11.59 4.35
CA ASN A 504 -15.45 -11.36 4.56
C ASN A 504 -16.31 -11.63 3.30
N TRP A 505 -16.43 -12.90 2.87
CA TRP A 505 -17.00 -13.26 1.55
C TRP A 505 -18.45 -13.79 1.51
N MET A 506 -19.21 -13.80 2.61
CA MET A 506 -20.59 -14.33 2.57
C MET A 506 -21.64 -13.25 2.30
N ASN A 507 -22.40 -13.47 1.22
CA ASN A 507 -23.62 -12.76 0.81
C ASN A 507 -24.81 -12.86 1.79
N LYS A 508 -24.59 -13.31 3.04
CA LYS A 508 -25.64 -13.38 4.06
C LYS A 508 -25.10 -12.73 5.31
N ARG A 509 -25.39 -11.44 5.45
CA ARG A 509 -25.46 -10.68 6.70
C ARG A 509 -24.70 -11.34 7.86
N PHE A 510 -23.44 -10.94 7.99
CA PHE A 510 -22.49 -11.26 9.04
C PHE A 510 -21.90 -12.67 9.07
N GLN A 511 -20.57 -12.72 9.01
CA GLN A 511 -19.78 -13.88 9.37
C GLN A 511 -18.95 -13.63 10.63
N TYR A 512 -18.73 -14.73 11.35
CA TYR A 512 -17.96 -14.84 12.58
C TYR A 512 -16.96 -16.00 12.51
N ASN A 513 -16.67 -16.50 11.31
CA ASN A 513 -15.77 -17.64 11.09
C ASN A 513 -14.30 -17.22 10.97
N GLN A 514 -14.02 -15.97 10.63
CA GLN A 514 -12.66 -15.41 10.63
C GLN A 514 -12.64 -14.03 11.29
N SER A 515 -11.52 -13.73 11.92
CA SER A 515 -11.27 -12.46 12.58
C SER A 515 -9.78 -12.24 12.73
N ALA A 516 -9.35 -11.00 12.66
CA ALA A 516 -8.00 -10.58 13.01
C ALA A 516 -8.01 -9.74 14.30
N LYS A 517 -6.85 -9.63 14.95
CA LYS A 517 -6.71 -8.89 16.21
C LYS A 517 -5.74 -7.74 16.03
N ALA A 518 -6.17 -6.53 16.35
CA ALA A 518 -5.31 -5.36 16.40
C ALA A 518 -4.41 -5.39 17.64
N GLY A 519 -3.35 -4.56 17.66
CA GLY A 519 -2.35 -4.52 18.73
C GLY A 519 -2.92 -4.13 20.10
N ASP A 520 -4.03 -3.38 20.13
CA ASP A 520 -4.77 -3.01 21.34
C ASP A 520 -5.73 -4.12 21.85
N GLY A 521 -5.83 -5.23 21.11
CA GLY A 521 -6.72 -6.34 21.39
C GLY A 521 -8.11 -6.25 20.76
N THR A 522 -8.40 -5.24 19.94
CA THR A 522 -9.65 -5.13 19.19
C THR A 522 -9.78 -6.28 18.19
N VAL A 523 -10.94 -6.93 18.15
CA VAL A 523 -11.23 -8.04 17.22
C VAL A 523 -11.99 -7.50 16.02
N VAL A 524 -11.41 -7.64 14.84
CA VAL A 524 -11.94 -7.17 13.56
C VAL A 524 -12.44 -8.35 12.73
N THR A 525 -13.60 -8.21 12.10
CA THR A 525 -14.30 -9.30 11.38
C THR A 525 -14.70 -8.93 9.95
N HIS A 526 -14.32 -7.73 9.50
CA HIS A 526 -14.68 -7.18 8.20
C HIS A 526 -13.65 -6.14 7.77
N TYR A 527 -13.64 -5.83 6.47
CA TYR A 527 -12.75 -4.84 5.88
C TYR A 527 -13.04 -3.43 6.36
N GLY A 528 -12.00 -2.61 6.48
CA GLY A 528 -12.14 -1.17 6.59
C GLY A 528 -12.54 -0.51 5.26
N LEU A 529 -12.12 -1.06 4.12
CA LEU A 529 -12.51 -0.62 2.79
C LEU A 529 -12.78 -1.82 1.88
N SER A 530 -13.97 -1.93 1.31
CA SER A 530 -14.32 -3.00 0.37
C SER A 530 -14.94 -2.47 -0.93
N VAL A 531 -14.79 -3.24 -2.00
CA VAL A 531 -15.52 -3.05 -3.26
C VAL A 531 -16.77 -3.91 -3.22
N VAL A 532 -17.93 -3.32 -3.41
CA VAL A 532 -19.19 -4.07 -3.51
C VAL A 532 -19.30 -4.64 -4.92
N GLN A 533 -18.86 -5.89 -5.08
CA GLN A 533 -18.81 -6.60 -6.36
C GLN A 533 -20.21 -6.80 -6.95
N ALA A 534 -20.56 -6.11 -8.05
CA ALA A 534 -21.92 -6.07 -8.57
C ALA A 534 -22.55 -7.45 -8.88
N ASP A 535 -21.74 -8.45 -9.22
CA ASP A 535 -22.19 -9.82 -9.49
C ASP A 535 -22.45 -10.68 -8.23
N GLY A 536 -22.05 -10.21 -7.04
CA GLY A 536 -22.20 -10.91 -5.77
C GLY A 536 -21.35 -12.17 -5.63
N LYS A 537 -20.25 -12.31 -6.38
CA LYS A 537 -19.35 -13.46 -6.28
C LYS A 537 -18.37 -13.37 -5.12
N TYR A 538 -18.01 -12.16 -4.66
CA TYR A 538 -17.01 -11.95 -3.59
C TYR A 538 -15.67 -12.59 -3.95
N ASP A 539 -15.27 -12.48 -5.21
CA ASP A 539 -14.04 -13.09 -5.71
C ASP A 539 -12.80 -12.47 -5.06
N LEU A 540 -12.85 -11.19 -4.69
CA LEU A 540 -11.78 -10.51 -3.96
C LEU A 540 -11.59 -11.10 -2.56
N GLU A 541 -12.68 -11.21 -1.79
CA GLU A 541 -12.66 -11.75 -0.43
C GLU A 541 -12.41 -13.26 -0.39
N LYS A 542 -12.71 -14.00 -1.48
CA LYS A 542 -12.44 -15.43 -1.61
C LYS A 542 -11.07 -15.76 -2.20
N ASN A 543 -10.24 -14.75 -2.45
CA ASN A 543 -8.98 -14.89 -3.16
C ASN A 543 -9.15 -15.71 -4.45
N LYS A 544 -10.09 -15.31 -5.31
CA LYS A 544 -10.37 -15.99 -6.59
C LYS A 544 -9.75 -15.26 -7.75
N ASN A 545 -9.95 -13.96 -7.83
CA ASN A 545 -9.31 -13.05 -8.78
C ASN A 545 -9.11 -11.69 -8.10
N ARG A 546 -8.39 -10.78 -8.78
CA ARG A 546 -8.13 -9.41 -8.31
C ARG A 546 -9.13 -8.39 -8.86
N GLY A 547 -10.34 -8.84 -9.16
CA GLY A 547 -11.41 -8.09 -9.80
C GLY A 547 -11.66 -8.53 -11.25
N ASP A 548 -12.86 -8.28 -11.75
CA ASP A 548 -13.23 -8.51 -13.15
C ASP A 548 -14.36 -7.57 -13.62
N ALA A 549 -14.81 -7.76 -14.87
CA ALA A 549 -15.87 -6.94 -15.48
C ALA A 549 -17.24 -7.08 -14.78
N GLY A 550 -17.45 -8.18 -14.04
CA GLY A 550 -18.66 -8.45 -13.27
C GLY A 550 -18.80 -7.59 -12.01
N ASP A 551 -17.72 -6.94 -11.57
CA ASP A 551 -17.72 -6.12 -10.35
C ASP A 551 -18.37 -4.73 -10.54
N PHE A 552 -18.57 -4.30 -11.79
CA PHE A 552 -19.11 -2.98 -12.12
C PHE A 552 -20.63 -3.00 -12.27
N PHE A 553 -21.30 -2.01 -11.65
CA PHE A 553 -22.73 -1.79 -11.89
C PHE A 553 -22.92 -1.12 -13.25
N LYS A 554 -23.63 -1.80 -14.15
CA LYS A 554 -23.89 -1.39 -15.54
C LYS A 554 -25.25 -0.71 -15.69
N THR A 555 -25.55 -0.26 -16.91
CA THR A 555 -26.88 0.25 -17.25
C THR A 555 -27.97 -0.78 -16.89
N GLY A 556 -28.97 -0.35 -16.12
CA GLY A 556 -30.06 -1.19 -15.64
C GLY A 556 -29.78 -1.93 -14.33
N SER A 557 -28.54 -1.89 -13.83
CA SER A 557 -28.21 -2.37 -12.49
C SER A 557 -28.87 -1.50 -11.42
N LYS A 558 -28.96 -2.07 -10.21
CA LYS A 558 -29.34 -1.35 -8.99
C LYS A 558 -28.65 -1.98 -7.80
N ILE A 559 -28.40 -1.19 -6.77
CA ILE A 559 -27.96 -1.65 -5.46
C ILE A 559 -28.88 -1.05 -4.41
N THR A 560 -29.46 -1.92 -3.59
CA THR A 560 -30.41 -1.55 -2.54
C THR A 560 -30.12 -2.37 -1.29
N PRO A 561 -30.71 -2.05 -0.13
CA PRO A 561 -30.44 -2.79 1.11
C PRO A 561 -30.96 -4.25 1.09
N THR A 562 -31.76 -4.61 0.09
CA THR A 562 -32.47 -5.89 -0.01
C THR A 562 -32.23 -6.63 -1.33
N THR A 563 -31.36 -6.12 -2.21
CA THR A 563 -31.05 -6.80 -3.47
C THR A 563 -30.36 -8.14 -3.20
N SER A 564 -30.74 -9.20 -3.93
CA SER A 564 -30.37 -10.60 -3.61
C SER A 564 -28.92 -10.97 -3.92
N ASN A 565 -28.28 -10.24 -4.83
CA ASN A 565 -26.90 -10.52 -5.28
C ASN A 565 -25.89 -9.76 -4.42
N VAL A 566 -26.12 -8.46 -4.24
CA VAL A 566 -25.35 -7.56 -3.37
C VAL A 566 -26.26 -6.51 -2.78
N HIS A 567 -25.88 -5.95 -1.63
CA HIS A 567 -26.70 -5.00 -0.90
C HIS A 567 -25.88 -3.95 -0.15
N THR A 568 -26.48 -2.78 0.11
CA THR A 568 -25.96 -1.73 0.99
C THR A 568 -26.25 -2.04 2.47
N GLY A 569 -25.71 -3.15 2.99
CA GLY A 569 -25.91 -3.53 4.39
C GLY A 569 -24.89 -2.84 5.30
N SER A 570 -25.26 -2.56 6.57
CA SER A 570 -24.30 -2.10 7.58
C SER A 570 -23.49 -3.26 8.18
N TYR A 571 -22.23 -3.00 8.54
CA TYR A 571 -21.38 -3.86 9.37
C TYR A 571 -21.79 -3.86 10.86
N TYR A 572 -22.55 -2.86 11.33
CA TYR A 572 -22.94 -2.71 12.73
C TYR A 572 -24.43 -2.99 12.99
N PHE A 573 -24.74 -3.46 14.21
CA PHE A 573 -26.11 -3.60 14.69
C PHE A 573 -26.56 -2.33 15.41
N TRP A 574 -27.55 -1.63 14.84
CA TRP A 574 -28.29 -0.61 15.59
C TRP A 574 -29.20 -1.25 16.62
N LYS A 575 -28.79 -1.20 17.89
CA LYS A 575 -29.65 -1.63 19.01
C LYS A 575 -30.72 -0.56 19.22
N GLY A 576 -31.90 -0.77 18.64
CA GLY A 576 -33.05 0.11 18.87
C GLY A 576 -34.32 -0.25 18.11
N ASN A 577 -34.24 -0.80 16.88
CA ASN A 577 -35.44 -0.93 16.03
C ASN A 577 -35.68 -2.27 15.31
N SER A 578 -34.78 -3.28 15.34
CA SER A 578 -35.19 -4.66 14.98
C SER A 578 -34.13 -5.72 15.35
N ALA A 579 -34.53 -6.99 15.36
CA ALA A 579 -33.64 -8.16 15.50
C ALA A 579 -32.86 -8.51 14.21
N THR A 580 -32.88 -7.63 13.22
CA THR A 580 -32.28 -7.79 11.89
C THR A 580 -31.12 -6.79 11.75
N PRO A 581 -30.02 -7.17 11.08
CA PRO A 581 -28.94 -6.25 10.66
C PRO A 581 -29.50 -4.93 10.12
N ALA A 582 -28.87 -3.80 10.46
CA ALA A 582 -29.42 -2.48 10.14
C ALA A 582 -29.42 -2.27 8.61
N ASP A 583 -30.63 -2.17 8.05
CA ASP A 583 -30.88 -1.67 6.71
C ASP A 583 -30.27 -0.25 6.64
N SER A 584 -29.29 -0.01 5.77
CA SER A 584 -28.69 1.32 5.60
C SER A 584 -29.68 2.33 5.04
N GLY A 585 -30.78 1.85 4.45
CA GLY A 585 -31.71 2.63 3.68
C GLY A 585 -31.15 3.10 2.34
N ILE A 586 -29.90 2.84 1.98
CA ILE A 586 -29.26 3.44 0.79
C ILE A 586 -29.69 2.71 -0.48
N HIS A 587 -30.29 3.45 -1.42
CA HIS A 587 -30.64 2.98 -2.76
C HIS A 587 -29.87 3.74 -3.83
N VAL A 588 -29.33 2.97 -4.79
CA VAL A 588 -28.85 3.49 -6.07
C VAL A 588 -29.55 2.74 -7.20
N THR A 589 -30.38 3.47 -7.96
CA THR A 589 -31.24 2.91 -9.00
C THR A 589 -31.15 3.72 -10.29
N ASP A 590 -31.83 3.23 -11.34
CA ASP A 590 -31.86 3.86 -12.67
C ASP A 590 -30.45 4.16 -13.20
N ILE A 591 -29.47 3.29 -12.88
CA ILE A 591 -28.09 3.42 -13.32
C ILE A 591 -28.09 3.36 -14.85
N LYS A 592 -27.52 4.38 -15.48
CA LYS A 592 -27.44 4.50 -16.93
C LYS A 592 -26.11 5.12 -17.33
N GLU A 593 -25.35 4.40 -18.11
CA GLU A 593 -24.18 4.92 -18.81
C GLU A 593 -24.61 5.71 -20.05
N ASN A 594 -24.10 6.93 -20.17
CA ASN A 594 -24.39 7.85 -21.26
C ASN A 594 -23.36 7.66 -22.40
N GLY A 595 -23.66 8.21 -23.58
CA GLY A 595 -22.80 8.04 -24.76
C GLY A 595 -21.38 8.63 -24.64
N ASP A 596 -21.15 9.51 -23.66
CA ASP A 596 -19.84 10.09 -23.34
C ASP A 596 -19.08 9.31 -22.24
N GLY A 597 -19.65 8.20 -21.77
CA GLY A 597 -19.10 7.38 -20.68
C GLY A 597 -19.38 7.94 -19.28
N SER A 598 -20.14 9.02 -19.13
CA SER A 598 -20.66 9.44 -17.81
C SER A 598 -21.78 8.50 -17.35
N ILE A 599 -22.03 8.41 -16.04
CA ILE A 599 -23.13 7.60 -15.48
C ILE A 599 -24.12 8.48 -14.76
N THR A 600 -25.39 8.41 -15.15
CA THR A 600 -26.51 9.00 -14.40
C THR A 600 -27.19 7.94 -13.56
N ALA A 601 -27.45 8.23 -12.29
CA ALA A 601 -28.19 7.35 -11.39
C ALA A 601 -29.01 8.15 -10.37
N LYS A 602 -29.97 7.49 -9.72
CA LYS A 602 -30.72 8.03 -8.59
C LYS A 602 -30.15 7.54 -7.28
N PHE A 603 -29.88 8.45 -6.35
CA PHE A 603 -29.35 8.21 -5.02
C PHE A 603 -30.36 8.70 -3.98
N PHE A 604 -30.78 7.83 -3.06
CA PHE A 604 -31.76 8.17 -2.03
C PHE A 604 -31.79 7.18 -0.88
N TYR A 605 -32.48 7.55 0.21
CA TYR A 605 -32.75 6.68 1.34
C TYR A 605 -34.16 6.06 1.27
N SER A 606 -34.39 4.87 1.85
CA SER A 606 -35.69 4.16 1.85
C SER A 606 -36.87 5.03 2.32
N THR A 607 -36.62 6.01 3.20
CA THR A 607 -37.63 6.99 3.64
C THR A 607 -38.19 7.84 2.50
N ASN A 608 -37.50 7.89 1.37
CA ASN A 608 -37.78 8.72 0.19
C ASN A 608 -38.25 7.87 -1.00
N GLU A 609 -38.53 6.58 -0.79
CA GLU A 609 -39.06 5.72 -1.84
C GLU A 609 -40.50 6.15 -2.20
N GLY A 610 -40.72 6.52 -3.47
CA GLY A 610 -42.04 6.97 -3.96
C GLY A 610 -42.32 8.48 -3.83
N THR A 611 -41.44 9.26 -3.20
CA THR A 611 -41.46 10.72 -3.29
C THR A 611 -40.84 11.15 -4.62
N LYS A 612 -41.63 11.84 -5.46
CA LYS A 612 -41.21 12.37 -6.76
C LYS A 612 -40.59 13.75 -6.66
#